data_AF-A0A0W1QQ00-F1
#
_entry.id   AF-A0A0W1QQ00-F1
#
_cell.length_a   1.000
_cell.length_b   1.000
_cell.length_c   1.000
_cell.angle_alpha   90.00
_cell.angle_beta   90.00
_cell.angle_gamma   90.00
#
_symmetry.space_group_name_H-M   'P 1'
#
loop_
_entity.id
_entity.type
_entity.pdbx_description
1 polymer ?
#
loop_
_entity_poly.entity_id
_entity_poly.type
_entity_poly.pdbx_seq_one_letter_code
_entity_poly.pdbx_strand_id
1 'polypeptide(L)'
;MARNLLGVLPKSVSGLRAGAEEAPAPALQPSPATAAVPVTTVQMLVAIAVTNPVAERRRKLARKAERGIDLLDRLHKELVSGTASAERLRDIVDWTKTMSPPDDPALASLMSDIELRVRVELAKLDIEV
;
A
#
# COMPACT_ATOMS: atom_id res chain seq x y z
N MET A 1 -11.29 -26.32 -32.89
CA MET A 1 -9.97 -26.86 -32.51
C MET A 1 -9.77 -26.60 -31.03
N ALA A 2 -9.91 -27.64 -30.22
CA ALA A 2 -9.73 -27.58 -28.77
C ALA A 2 -8.27 -27.86 -28.41
N ARG A 3 -7.92 -27.52 -27.15
CA ARG A 3 -6.79 -28.02 -26.33
C ARG A 3 -5.55 -27.12 -26.27
N ASN A 4 -5.41 -26.38 -25.17
CA ASN A 4 -4.41 -26.71 -24.13
C ASN A 4 -4.59 -25.80 -22.91
N LEU A 5 -5.45 -26.23 -21.98
CA LEU A 5 -5.28 -25.95 -20.56
C LEU A 5 -4.51 -27.13 -19.96
N LEU A 6 -3.74 -26.85 -18.89
CA LEU A 6 -2.87 -27.73 -18.11
C LEU A 6 -1.40 -27.69 -18.55
N GLY A 7 -0.59 -27.04 -17.72
CA GLY A 7 0.85 -26.94 -17.91
C GLY A 7 1.59 -26.42 -16.68
N VAL A 8 1.32 -27.03 -15.52
CA VAL A 8 2.28 -27.26 -14.42
C VAL A 8 2.81 -26.05 -13.63
N LEU A 9 2.16 -25.75 -12.50
CA LEU A 9 2.82 -25.20 -11.32
C LEU A 9 3.82 -26.24 -10.76
N PRO A 10 5.08 -25.89 -10.44
CA PRO A 10 5.83 -26.69 -9.47
C PRO A 10 5.29 -26.39 -8.06
N LYS A 11 4.57 -27.36 -7.49
CA LYS A 11 4.25 -27.45 -6.06
C LYS A 11 5.45 -28.02 -5.29
N SER A 12 5.70 -27.40 -4.13
CA SER A 12 6.44 -27.89 -2.95
C SER A 12 7.90 -28.34 -3.14
N VAL A 13 8.82 -27.57 -2.54
CA VAL A 13 10.04 -28.15 -1.96
C VAL A 13 9.67 -28.69 -0.58
N SER A 14 9.22 -29.94 -0.57
CA SER A 14 9.19 -30.75 0.64
C SER A 14 10.59 -31.34 0.81
N GLY A 15 11.33 -30.86 1.80
CA GLY A 15 12.75 -31.16 1.91
C GLY A 15 13.36 -30.93 3.29
N LEU A 16 12.60 -31.12 4.38
CA LEU A 16 13.21 -31.43 5.67
C LEU A 16 13.08 -32.94 5.88
N ARG A 17 13.98 -33.71 5.25
CA ARG A 17 14.21 -35.10 5.63
C ARG A 17 15.35 -35.13 6.63
N ALA A 18 14.99 -35.25 7.91
CA ALA A 18 15.86 -35.86 8.90
C ALA A 18 15.91 -37.36 8.60
N GLY A 19 16.84 -37.75 7.72
CA GLY A 19 17.22 -39.14 7.50
C GLY A 19 18.62 -39.32 8.05
N ALA A 20 18.71 -39.93 9.23
CA ALA A 20 19.96 -40.48 9.72
C ALA A 20 20.27 -41.72 8.88
N GLU A 21 21.26 -41.61 8.00
CA GLU A 21 21.91 -42.76 7.37
C GLU A 21 23.41 -42.50 7.40
N GLU A 22 24.11 -43.36 8.15
CA GLU A 22 25.53 -43.28 8.42
C GLU A 22 26.30 -43.99 7.29
N ALA A 23 27.07 -43.23 6.53
CA ALA A 23 28.00 -43.71 5.49
C ALA A 23 29.20 -42.73 5.39
N PRO A 24 30.40 -43.19 4.97
CA PRO A 24 31.67 -42.64 5.43
C PRO A 24 32.03 -41.28 4.82
N ALA A 25 32.75 -40.49 5.62
CA ALA A 25 33.03 -39.08 5.41
C ALA A 25 33.84 -38.76 4.13
N PRO A 26 33.36 -37.85 3.27
CA PRO A 26 34.23 -37.05 2.42
C PRO A 26 34.78 -35.86 3.22
N ALA A 27 36.03 -35.48 2.93
CA ALA A 27 36.76 -34.42 3.60
C ALA A 27 35.96 -33.09 3.63
N LEU A 28 35.77 -32.56 4.84
CA LEU A 28 35.13 -31.27 5.12
C LEU A 28 35.93 -30.15 4.45
N GLN A 29 35.38 -29.59 3.38
CA GLN A 29 35.80 -28.27 2.91
C GLN A 29 35.42 -27.24 3.98
N PRO A 30 36.30 -26.29 4.35
CA PRO A 30 35.95 -25.27 5.32
C PRO A 30 34.81 -24.42 4.76
N SER A 31 33.62 -24.54 5.37
CA SER A 31 32.53 -23.60 5.14
C SER A 31 33.03 -22.18 5.44
N PRO A 32 32.68 -21.17 4.62
CA PRO A 32 33.04 -19.79 4.91
C PRO A 32 32.47 -19.46 6.30
N ALA A 33 33.36 -18.97 7.18
CA ALA A 33 32.98 -18.55 8.51
C ALA A 33 31.79 -17.60 8.41
N THR A 34 30.66 -17.98 9.02
CA THR A 34 29.50 -17.12 9.17
C THR A 34 29.97 -15.89 9.92
N ALA A 35 30.13 -14.77 9.22
CA ALA A 35 30.44 -13.50 9.86
C ALA A 35 29.38 -13.26 10.95
N ALA A 36 29.83 -13.10 12.19
CA ALA A 36 28.94 -12.84 13.31
C ALA A 36 28.20 -11.53 13.03
N VAL A 37 26.89 -11.63 12.73
CA VAL A 37 26.06 -10.44 12.57
C VAL A 37 25.96 -9.78 13.94
N PRO A 38 26.30 -8.49 14.08
CA PRO A 38 26.23 -7.80 15.36
C PRO A 38 24.80 -7.89 15.92
N VAL A 39 24.66 -8.22 17.20
CA VAL A 39 23.36 -8.28 17.90
C VAL A 39 22.59 -6.94 17.76
N THR A 40 23.31 -5.83 17.67
CA THR A 40 22.77 -4.48 17.41
C THR A 40 22.07 -4.36 16.05
N THR A 41 22.60 -4.99 14.98
CA THR A 41 21.97 -4.99 13.66
C THR A 41 20.66 -5.77 13.67
N VAL A 42 20.61 -6.89 14.40
CA VAL A 42 19.39 -7.70 14.56
C VAL A 42 18.32 -6.93 15.33
N GLN A 43 18.68 -6.28 16.44
CA GLN A 43 17.74 -5.46 17.21
C GLN A 43 17.18 -4.29 16.40
N MET A 44 17.99 -3.66 15.54
CA MET A 44 17.53 -2.59 14.65
C MET A 44 16.54 -3.10 13.60
N LEU A 45 16.79 -4.25 12.98
CA LEU A 45 15.85 -4.87 12.04
C LEU A 45 14.54 -5.28 12.72
N VAL A 46 14.61 -5.81 13.95
CA VAL A 46 13.41 -6.11 14.76
C VAL A 46 12.63 -4.82 15.07
N ALA A 47 13.30 -3.74 15.46
CA ALA A 47 12.65 -2.45 15.71
C ALA A 47 11.95 -1.89 14.45
N ILE A 48 12.56 -2.04 13.27
CA ILE A 48 11.94 -1.66 11.98
C ILE A 48 10.74 -2.56 11.65
N ALA A 49 10.85 -3.86 11.90
CA ALA A 49 9.75 -4.80 11.67
C ALA A 49 8.55 -4.52 12.59
N VAL A 50 8.80 -4.22 13.87
CA VAL A 50 7.76 -3.85 14.85
C VAL A 50 7.03 -2.56 14.44
N THR A 51 7.71 -1.61 13.80
CA THR A 51 7.13 -0.31 13.43
C THR A 51 6.39 -0.31 12.08
N ASN A 52 6.47 -1.38 11.28
CA ASN A 52 5.82 -1.58 9.97
C ASN A 52 5.53 -0.27 9.19
N PRO A 53 6.57 0.43 8.70
CA PRO A 53 6.45 1.76 8.09
C PRO A 53 5.58 1.77 6.81
N VAL A 54 5.51 0.64 6.09
CA VAL A 54 4.68 0.50 4.89
C VAL A 54 3.21 0.51 5.25
N ALA A 55 2.80 -0.25 6.27
CA ALA A 55 1.43 -0.28 6.75
C ALA A 55 0.99 1.10 7.25
N GLU A 56 1.86 1.83 7.97
CA GLU A 56 1.52 3.16 8.46
C GLU A 56 1.40 4.19 7.33
N ARG A 57 2.26 4.13 6.31
CA ARG A 57 2.12 4.96 5.09
C ARG A 57 0.79 4.69 4.39
N ARG A 58 0.43 3.41 4.20
CA ARG A 58 -0.84 3.02 3.59
C ARG A 58 -2.04 3.52 4.39
N ARG A 59 -2.01 3.41 5.73
CA ARG A 59 -3.06 3.96 6.61
C ARG A 59 -3.19 5.48 6.49
N LYS A 60 -2.07 6.21 6.42
CA LYS A 60 -2.09 7.67 6.22
C LYS A 60 -2.77 8.05 4.91
N LEU A 61 -2.46 7.33 3.83
CA LEU A 61 -3.08 7.54 2.52
C LEU A 61 -4.57 7.18 2.53
N ALA A 62 -4.95 6.08 3.18
CA ALA A 62 -6.35 5.69 3.33
C ALA A 62 -7.16 6.76 4.08
N ARG A 63 -6.65 7.27 5.22
CA ARG A 63 -7.28 8.36 5.98
C ARG A 63 -7.44 9.64 5.15
N LYS A 64 -6.50 9.89 4.23
CA LYS A 64 -6.57 11.04 3.33
C LYS A 64 -7.65 10.87 2.26
N ALA A 65 -7.78 9.68 1.69
CA ALA A 65 -8.86 9.34 0.77
C ALA A 65 -10.23 9.45 1.46
N GLU A 66 -10.35 8.90 2.66
CA GLU A 66 -11.54 9.02 3.52
C GLU A 66 -11.92 10.48 3.75
N ARG A 67 -10.95 11.34 4.11
CA ARG A 67 -11.19 12.79 4.23
C ARG A 67 -11.74 13.40 2.95
N GLY A 68 -11.25 13.01 1.77
CA GLY A 68 -11.78 13.50 0.49
C GLY A 68 -13.24 13.12 0.27
N ILE A 69 -13.60 11.88 0.60
CA ILE A 69 -14.98 11.38 0.54
C ILE A 69 -15.88 12.14 1.52
N ASP A 70 -15.42 12.36 2.76
CA ASP A 70 -16.18 13.11 3.77
C ASP A 70 -16.43 14.55 3.34
N LEU A 71 -15.44 15.19 2.70
CA LEU A 71 -15.59 16.54 2.17
C LEU A 71 -16.63 16.59 1.04
N LEU A 72 -16.63 15.59 0.15
CA LEU A 72 -17.65 15.46 -0.89
C LEU A 72 -19.06 15.26 -0.32
N ASP A 73 -19.20 14.38 0.69
CA ASP A 73 -20.49 14.14 1.34
C ASP A 73 -21.03 15.39 2.05
N ARG A 74 -20.16 16.13 2.73
CA ARG A 74 -20.53 17.41 3.35
C ARG A 74 -20.93 18.45 2.32
N LEU A 75 -20.15 18.60 1.24
CA LEU A 75 -20.49 19.50 0.14
C LEU A 75 -21.87 19.14 -0.45
N HIS A 76 -22.12 17.85 -0.69
CA HIS A 76 -23.41 17.39 -1.20
C HIS A 76 -24.57 17.77 -0.26
N LYS A 77 -24.42 17.54 1.04
CA LYS A 77 -25.43 17.95 2.06
C LYS A 77 -25.68 19.45 2.05
N GLU A 78 -24.63 20.27 1.98
CA GLU A 78 -24.73 21.73 1.90
C GLU A 78 -25.45 22.16 0.60
N LEU A 79 -25.12 21.55 -0.54
CA LEU A 79 -25.80 21.82 -1.82
C LEU A 79 -27.27 21.42 -1.82
N VAL A 80 -27.64 20.32 -1.15
CA VAL A 80 -29.04 19.94 -0.95
C VAL A 80 -29.78 21.00 -0.12
N SER A 81 -29.11 21.68 0.80
CA SER A 81 -29.67 22.81 1.55
C SER A 81 -29.69 24.15 0.78
N GLY A 82 -29.13 24.18 -0.44
CA GLY A 82 -29.23 25.29 -1.39
C GLY A 82 -27.96 26.12 -1.57
N THR A 83 -26.97 26.02 -0.67
CA THR A 83 -25.71 26.78 -0.80
C THR A 83 -24.53 26.02 -0.19
N ALA A 84 -23.41 25.96 -0.91
CA ALA A 84 -22.13 25.48 -0.36
C ALA A 84 -21.42 26.61 0.41
N SER A 85 -20.85 26.29 1.57
CA SER A 85 -20.09 27.27 2.35
C SER A 85 -18.72 27.55 1.71
N ALA A 86 -18.29 28.82 1.73
CA ALA A 86 -16.98 29.21 1.18
C ALA A 86 -15.82 28.52 1.90
N GLU A 87 -15.97 28.23 3.20
CA GLU A 87 -15.00 27.45 3.98
C GLU A 87 -14.89 26.01 3.47
N ARG A 88 -16.03 25.32 3.21
CA ARG A 88 -16.03 23.96 2.64
C ARG A 88 -15.32 23.90 1.30
N LEU A 89 -15.57 24.88 0.43
CA LEU A 89 -14.93 24.94 -0.89
C LEU A 89 -13.41 25.12 -0.78
N ARG A 90 -12.95 25.96 0.16
CA ARG A 90 -11.51 26.11 0.45
C ARG A 90 -10.89 24.83 0.98
N ASP A 91 -11.55 24.15 1.93
CA ASP A 91 -11.09 22.85 2.46
C ASP A 91 -10.87 21.82 1.35
N ILE A 92 -11.80 21.77 0.38
CA ILE A 92 -11.73 20.84 -0.76
C ILE A 92 -10.59 21.20 -1.70
N VAL A 93 -10.43 22.49 -2.02
CA VAL A 93 -9.33 22.98 -2.84
C VAL A 93 -7.98 22.66 -2.20
N ASP A 94 -7.83 22.92 -0.90
CA ASP A 94 -6.59 22.65 -0.19
C ASP A 94 -6.31 21.15 -0.05
N TRP A 95 -7.34 20.33 0.18
CA TRP A 95 -7.20 18.87 0.15
C TRP A 95 -6.64 18.41 -1.21
N THR A 96 -7.16 18.94 -2.32
CA THR A 96 -6.73 18.59 -3.68
C THR A 96 -5.24 18.91 -3.89
N LYS A 97 -4.78 20.09 -3.44
CA LYS A 97 -3.36 20.48 -3.53
C LYS A 97 -2.41 19.56 -2.78
N THR A 98 -2.88 18.90 -1.73
CA THR A 98 -2.03 17.97 -1.00
C THR A 98 -1.84 16.64 -1.74
N MET A 99 -2.67 16.32 -2.75
CA MET A 99 -2.69 15.00 -3.40
C MET A 99 -1.36 14.67 -4.08
N SER A 100 -0.96 13.41 -3.92
CA SER A 100 0.21 12.83 -4.58
C SER A 100 -0.09 11.36 -4.83
N PRO A 101 0.23 10.84 -6.03
CA PRO A 101 -0.09 9.47 -6.39
C PRO A 101 0.63 8.48 -5.45
N PRO A 102 -0.10 7.56 -4.79
CA PRO A 102 0.49 6.57 -3.91
C PRO A 102 1.13 5.42 -4.69
N ASP A 103 2.07 4.70 -4.06
CA ASP A 103 2.78 3.57 -4.69
C ASP A 103 1.87 2.34 -4.94
N ASP A 104 0.84 2.15 -4.11
CA ASP A 104 -0.13 1.05 -4.24
C ASP A 104 -1.09 1.36 -5.42
N PRO A 105 -1.07 0.59 -6.52
CA PRO A 105 -1.85 0.89 -7.73
C PRO A 105 -3.36 0.94 -7.48
N ALA A 106 -3.87 0.08 -6.60
CA ALA A 106 -5.30 0.03 -6.29
C ALA A 106 -5.74 1.30 -5.55
N LEU A 107 -4.91 1.75 -4.59
CA LEU A 107 -5.16 2.99 -3.86
C LEU A 107 -4.98 4.22 -4.76
N ALA A 108 -4.02 4.17 -5.70
CA ALA A 108 -3.81 5.24 -6.67
C ALA A 108 -5.02 5.44 -7.58
N SER A 109 -5.59 4.35 -8.09
CA SER A 109 -6.82 4.39 -8.89
C SER A 109 -7.97 5.01 -8.09
N LEU A 110 -8.20 4.53 -6.85
CA LEU A 110 -9.26 5.06 -5.99
C LEU A 110 -9.07 6.55 -5.69
N MET A 111 -7.84 6.97 -5.36
CA MET A 111 -7.54 8.38 -5.09
C MET A 111 -7.75 9.26 -6.33
N SER A 112 -7.39 8.77 -7.52
CA SER A 112 -7.65 9.44 -8.80
C SER A 112 -9.15 9.60 -9.07
N ASP A 113 -9.95 8.58 -8.78
CA ASP A 113 -11.41 8.64 -8.97
C ASP A 113 -12.06 9.67 -8.04
N ILE A 114 -11.61 9.72 -6.77
CA ILE A 114 -12.07 10.73 -5.81
C ILE A 114 -11.66 12.13 -6.27
N GLU A 115 -10.41 12.31 -6.70
CA GLU A 115 -9.90 13.60 -7.18
C GLU A 115 -10.66 14.08 -8.42
N LEU A 116 -10.93 13.20 -9.38
CA LEU A 116 -11.75 13.50 -10.55
C LEU A 116 -13.15 13.97 -10.11
N ARG A 117 -13.77 13.28 -9.15
CA ARG A 117 -15.08 13.68 -8.65
C ARG A 117 -15.04 15.05 -7.98
N VAL A 118 -14.02 15.33 -7.17
CA VAL A 118 -13.80 16.64 -6.55
C VAL A 118 -13.68 17.74 -7.60
N ARG A 119 -12.85 17.54 -8.63
CA ARG A 119 -12.69 18.50 -9.73
C ARG A 119 -14.02 18.75 -10.46
N VAL A 120 -14.80 17.70 -10.71
CA VAL A 120 -16.14 17.83 -11.33
C VAL A 120 -17.11 18.61 -10.42
N GLU A 121 -17.15 18.34 -9.12
CA GLU A 121 -18.05 19.06 -8.21
C GLU A 121 -17.67 20.54 -8.07
N LEU A 122 -16.38 20.87 -8.05
CA LEU A 122 -15.93 22.26 -8.04
C LEU A 122 -16.22 22.97 -9.37
N ALA A 123 -16.05 22.29 -10.50
CA ALA A 123 -16.37 22.84 -11.82
C ALA A 123 -17.87 23.16 -11.98
N LYS A 124 -18.77 22.39 -11.35
CA LYS A 124 -20.22 22.72 -11.32
C LYS A 124 -20.53 24.04 -10.60
N LEU A 125 -19.60 24.52 -9.79
CA LEU A 125 -19.68 25.77 -9.04
C LEU A 125 -18.77 26.86 -9.65
N ASP A 126 -18.30 26.65 -10.88
CA ASP A 126 -17.36 27.52 -11.61
C ASP A 126 -16.02 27.74 -10.88
N ILE A 127 -15.52 26.71 -10.18
CA ILE A 127 -14.23 26.73 -9.47
C ILE A 127 -13.25 25.75 -10.14
N GLU A 128 -12.06 26.24 -10.48
CA GLU A 128 -10.96 25.45 -11.06
C GLU A 128 -9.84 25.20 -10.04
N VAL A 129 -9.17 24.04 -10.16
CA VAL A 129 -8.08 23.57 -9.28
C VAL A 129 -7.01 22.82 -10.02
#